data_AF-A0A937SR23-F1
#
_entry.id   AF-A0A937SR23-F1
#
_cell.length_a   1.000
_cell.length_b   1.000
_cell.length_c   1.000
_cell.angle_alpha   90.00
_cell.angle_beta   90.00
_cell.angle_gamma   90.00
#
_symmetry.space_group_name_H-M   'P 1'
#
loop_
_entity.id
_entity.type
_entity.pdbx_description
1 polymer ?
#
loop_
_entity_poly.entity_id
_entity_poly.type
_entity_poly.pdbx_seq_one_letter_code
_entity_poly.pdbx_strand_id
1 'polypeptide(L)'
;MSLRVAGHHFVIIDNRLPCFYHLTIAAFKKAISVWPEYVNGHIDLTASYSLAGRMEEARAQAAEVLRINPKITLEDIAKNGYYNYKKADKERFINSLRKAGL
;
A
#
# COMPACT_ATOMS: atom_id res chain seq x y z
N MET A 1 -0.98 -22.35 11.50
CA MET A 1 -0.99 -20.88 11.42
C MET A 1 0.36 -20.42 10.87
N SER A 2 0.57 -20.48 9.54
CA SER A 2 1.89 -20.18 8.94
C SER A 2 2.01 -18.69 8.63
N LEU A 3 2.71 -17.96 9.49
CA LEU A 3 3.26 -16.65 9.17
C LEU A 3 4.47 -16.87 8.24
N ARG A 4 4.26 -16.76 6.92
CA ARG A 4 5.38 -16.62 5.97
C ARG A 4 5.85 -15.18 6.01
N VAL A 5 6.86 -14.94 6.83
CA VAL A 5 7.74 -13.77 6.74
C VAL A 5 8.73 -14.01 5.59
N ALA A 6 8.50 -13.38 4.44
CA ALA A 6 9.51 -13.32 3.37
C ALA A 6 9.27 -12.07 2.49
N GLY A 7 10.13 -11.07 2.67
CA GLY A 7 10.34 -9.94 1.76
C GLY A 7 9.43 -8.74 1.98
N HIS A 8 10.03 -7.63 2.47
CA HIS A 8 9.76 -6.19 2.30
C HIS A 8 8.36 -5.59 1.94
N HIS A 9 7.28 -6.34 1.81
CA HIS A 9 5.94 -5.84 1.46
C HIS A 9 4.91 -6.49 2.39
N PHE A 10 4.86 -5.99 3.62
CA PHE A 10 3.95 -6.46 4.67
C PHE A 10 2.62 -5.68 4.62
N VAL A 11 2.00 -5.59 3.44
CA VAL A 11 0.59 -5.16 3.33
C VAL A 11 -0.26 -6.43 3.33
N ILE A 12 -0.38 -7.04 4.50
CA ILE A 12 -1.20 -8.25 4.66
C ILE A 12 -2.66 -7.85 4.42
N ILE A 13 -3.19 -8.22 3.25
CA ILE A 13 -4.57 -7.95 2.79
C ILE A 13 -5.57 -8.88 3.49
N ASP A 14 -5.21 -9.41 4.66
CA ASP A 14 -6.08 -10.24 5.48
C ASP A 14 -6.91 -9.31 6.38
N ASN A 15 -8.20 -9.19 6.06
CA ASN A 15 -9.18 -8.31 6.74
C ASN A 15 -9.50 -8.75 8.19
N ARG A 16 -8.72 -9.66 8.78
CA ARG A 16 -9.11 -10.29 10.05
C ARG A 16 -8.81 -9.44 11.28
N LEU A 17 -7.98 -8.40 11.18
CA LEU A 17 -7.61 -7.60 12.35
C LEU A 17 -7.59 -6.09 12.03
N PRO A 18 -8.66 -5.34 12.39
CA PRO A 18 -8.72 -3.88 12.20
C PRO A 18 -7.59 -3.10 12.91
N CYS A 19 -7.00 -3.66 13.98
CA CYS A 19 -5.87 -3.05 14.68
C CYS A 19 -4.56 -3.06 13.88
N PHE A 20 -4.47 -3.86 12.82
CA PHE A 20 -3.22 -4.10 12.10
C PHE A 20 -2.91 -3.00 11.09
N TYR A 21 -3.94 -2.43 10.44
CA TYR A 21 -3.79 -1.29 9.53
C TYR A 21 -3.13 -0.09 10.22
N HIS A 22 -3.49 0.16 11.47
CA HIS A 22 -2.92 1.25 12.25
C HIS A 22 -1.41 1.08 12.48
N LEU A 23 -0.96 -0.15 12.74
CA LEU A 23 0.46 -0.47 12.90
C LEU A 23 1.23 -0.28 11.59
N THR A 24 0.66 -0.74 10.47
CA THR A 24 1.24 -0.57 9.13
C THR A 24 1.36 0.90 8.76
N ILE A 25 0.32 1.70 9.02
CA ILE A 25 0.34 3.15 8.82
C ILE A 25 1.45 3.81 9.64
N ALA A 26 1.58 3.45 10.93
CA ALA A 26 2.62 4.02 11.79
C ALA A 26 4.04 3.66 11.32
N ALA A 27 4.25 2.40 10.89
CA ALA A 27 5.54 1.92 10.39
C ALA A 27 5.95 2.66 9.11
N PHE A 28 5.05 2.76 8.12
CA PHE A 28 5.37 3.45 6.87
C PHE A 28 5.46 4.96 7.03
N LYS A 29 4.67 5.57 7.94
CA LYS A 29 4.88 6.99 8.29
C LYS A 29 6.28 7.24 8.81
N LYS A 30 6.80 6.37 9.69
CA LYS A 30 8.18 6.48 10.18
C LYS A 30 9.19 6.28 9.06
N ALA A 31 8.95 5.36 8.12
CA ALA A 31 9.80 5.17 6.95
C ALA A 31 9.84 6.42 6.06
N ILE A 32 8.70 7.04 5.78
CA ILE A 32 8.58 8.27 4.98
C ILE A 32 9.19 9.47 5.69
N SER A 33 9.14 9.52 7.03
CA SER A 33 9.86 10.55 7.80
C SER A 33 11.38 10.47 7.63
N VAL A 34 11.92 9.28 7.36
CA VAL A 34 13.35 9.09 7.07
C VAL A 34 13.63 9.30 5.57
N TRP A 35 12.80 8.74 4.70
CA TRP A 35 12.89 8.84 3.24
C TRP A 35 11.57 9.31 2.62
N PRO A 36 11.38 10.63 2.47
CA PRO A 36 10.15 11.21 1.93
C PRO A 36 9.89 10.85 0.45
N GLU A 37 10.92 10.41 -0.27
CA GLU A 37 10.81 10.05 -1.70
C GLU A 37 10.59 8.54 -1.89
N TYR A 38 10.31 7.79 -0.83
CA TYR A 38 10.10 6.35 -0.90
C TYR A 38 8.72 6.01 -1.47
N VAL A 39 8.63 5.95 -2.80
CA VAL A 39 7.39 5.73 -3.58
C VAL A 39 6.62 4.49 -3.11
N ASN A 40 7.31 3.36 -2.87
CA ASN A 40 6.64 2.13 -2.41
C ASN A 40 5.97 2.31 -1.04
N GLY A 41 6.56 3.09 -0.14
CA GLY A 41 5.96 3.40 1.16
C GLY A 41 4.67 4.21 1.03
N HIS A 42 4.63 5.16 0.08
CA HIS A 42 3.40 5.91 -0.22
C HIS A 42 2.31 5.02 -0.86
N ILE A 43 2.69 4.06 -1.72
CA ILE A 43 1.77 3.06 -2.27
C ILE A 43 1.20 2.17 -1.16
N ASP A 44 2.05 1.65 -0.28
CA ASP A 44 1.64 0.79 0.83
C ASP A 44 0.76 1.53 1.84
N LEU A 45 1.02 2.83 2.08
CA LEU A 45 0.14 3.70 2.87
C LEU A 45 -1.20 3.91 2.19
N THR A 46 -1.21 4.20 0.88
CA THR A 46 -2.44 4.39 0.11
C THR A 46 -3.36 3.18 0.24
N ALA A 47 -2.81 1.98 0.06
CA ALA A 47 -3.56 0.74 0.22
C ALA A 47 -4.01 0.54 1.67
N SER A 48 -3.14 0.76 2.65
CA SER A 48 -3.46 0.61 4.08
C SER A 48 -4.57 1.56 4.53
N TYR A 49 -4.54 2.82 4.08
CA TYR A 49 -5.57 3.80 4.35
C TYR A 49 -6.90 3.47 3.67
N SER A 50 -6.86 3.01 2.42
CA SER A 50 -8.06 2.58 1.70
C SER A 50 -8.72 1.38 2.37
N LEU A 51 -7.93 0.39 2.79
CA LEU A 51 -8.41 -0.79 3.52
C LEU A 51 -8.93 -0.46 4.92
N ALA A 52 -8.36 0.56 5.58
CA ALA A 52 -8.84 1.10 6.84
C ALA A 52 -10.09 1.99 6.70
N GLY A 53 -10.62 2.20 5.48
CA GLY A 53 -11.76 3.07 5.20
C GLY A 53 -11.44 4.57 5.22
N ARG A 54 -10.18 4.95 5.39
CA ARG A 54 -9.70 6.34 5.45
C ARG A 54 -9.34 6.85 4.06
N MET A 55 -10.36 7.01 3.23
CA MET A 55 -10.21 7.30 1.79
C MET A 55 -9.57 8.65 1.49
N GLU A 56 -9.76 9.67 2.34
CA GLU A 56 -9.14 10.99 2.13
C GLU A 56 -7.61 10.93 2.27
N GLU A 57 -7.11 10.25 3.30
CA GLU A 57 -5.67 10.05 3.46
C GLU A 57 -5.09 9.15 2.37
N ALA A 58 -5.84 8.13 1.93
CA ALA A 58 -5.42 7.31 0.81
C ALA A 58 -5.19 8.15 -0.46
N ARG A 59 -6.13 9.06 -0.78
CA ARG A 59 -6.00 9.99 -1.91
C ARG A 59 -4.81 10.94 -1.78
N ALA A 60 -4.56 11.45 -0.58
CA ALA A 60 -3.41 12.32 -0.33
C ALA A 60 -2.08 11.58 -0.59
N GLN A 61 -1.97 10.32 -0.16
CA GLN A 61 -0.78 9.51 -0.41
C GLN A 61 -0.66 9.09 -1.89
N ALA A 62 -1.78 8.81 -2.56
CA ALA A 62 -1.79 8.54 -4.00
C ALA A 62 -1.30 9.74 -4.82
N ALA A 63 -1.72 10.95 -4.45
CA ALA A 63 -1.23 12.17 -5.07
C ALA A 63 0.29 12.34 -4.89
N GLU A 64 0.82 11.96 -3.73
CA GLU A 64 2.26 12.02 -3.46
C GLU A 64 3.05 10.99 -4.29
N VAL A 65 2.52 9.79 -4.48
CA VAL A 65 3.09 8.79 -5.40
C VAL A 65 3.23 9.38 -6.81
N LEU A 66 2.17 10.03 -7.32
CA LEU A 66 2.19 10.68 -8.63
C LEU A 66 3.09 11.92 -8.67
N ARG A 67 3.26 12.62 -7.55
CA ARG A 67 4.19 13.76 -7.43
C ARG A 67 5.64 13.31 -7.55
N ILE A 68 6.01 12.23 -6.87
CA ILE A 68 7.38 11.70 -6.85
C ILE A 68 7.68 10.98 -8.17
N ASN A 69 6.75 10.16 -8.66
CA ASN A 69 6.91 9.45 -9.93
C ASN A 69 5.61 9.50 -10.76
N PRO A 70 5.43 10.51 -11.61
CA PRO A 70 4.20 10.67 -12.39
C PRO A 70 4.03 9.60 -13.48
N LYS A 71 5.06 8.81 -13.78
CA LYS A 71 5.02 7.72 -14.75
C LYS A 71 4.61 6.38 -14.12
N ILE A 72 4.46 6.33 -12.81
CA ILE A 72 4.06 5.10 -12.13
C ILE A 72 2.60 4.80 -12.48
N THR A 73 2.36 3.58 -12.94
CA THR A 73 1.02 3.11 -13.29
C THR A 73 0.62 1.98 -12.37
N LEU A 74 -0.68 1.77 -12.20
CA LEU A 74 -1.19 0.60 -11.48
C LEU A 74 -0.61 -0.72 -12.02
N GLU A 75 -0.33 -0.79 -13.33
CA GLU A 75 0.30 -1.95 -13.96
C GLU A 75 1.76 -2.15 -13.52
N ASP A 76 2.52 -1.06 -13.39
CA ASP A 76 3.90 -1.12 -12.88
C ASP A 76 3.92 -1.60 -11.42
N ILE A 77 3.02 -1.05 -10.60
CA ILE A 77 2.84 -1.44 -9.20
C ILE A 77 2.44 -2.92 -9.10
N ALA A 78 1.52 -3.36 -9.96
CA ALA A 78 1.05 -4.75 -10.02
C ALA A 78 2.13 -5.73 -10.47
N LYS A 79 3.06 -5.30 -11.35
CA LYS A 79 4.15 -6.12 -11.89
C LYS A 79 5.35 -6.19 -10.95
N ASN A 80 5.79 -5.07 -10.38
CA ASN A 80 7.05 -4.96 -9.65
C ASN A 80 6.94 -5.17 -8.13
N GLY A 81 5.84 -4.79 -7.47
CA GLY A 81 5.79 -4.72 -6.00
C GLY A 81 5.37 -6.01 -5.29
N TYR A 82 4.50 -6.82 -5.90
CA TYR A 82 3.67 -7.77 -5.13
C TYR A 82 3.57 -9.17 -5.76
N TYR A 83 4.60 -9.62 -6.48
CA TYR A 83 4.65 -10.90 -7.20
C TYR A 83 4.16 -12.12 -6.38
N ASN A 84 4.42 -12.13 -5.06
CA ASN A 84 4.12 -13.23 -4.14
C ASN A 84 2.69 -13.27 -3.57
N TYR A 85 1.83 -12.29 -3.89
CA TYR A 85 0.44 -12.28 -3.42
C TYR A 85 -0.44 -13.26 -4.21
N LYS A 86 -1.44 -13.85 -3.55
CA LYS A 86 -2.48 -14.62 -4.25
C LYS A 86 -3.24 -13.69 -5.19
N LYS A 87 -3.76 -14.25 -6.29
CA LYS A 87 -4.49 -13.47 -7.31
C LYS A 87 -5.61 -12.60 -6.72
N ALA A 88 -6.37 -13.12 -5.77
CA ALA A 88 -7.46 -12.39 -5.10
C ALA A 88 -6.95 -11.20 -4.26
N ASP A 89 -5.83 -11.38 -3.55
CA ASP A 89 -5.23 -10.32 -2.75
C ASP A 89 -4.65 -9.21 -3.65
N LYS A 90 -3.99 -9.58 -4.76
CA LYS A 90 -3.55 -8.63 -5.79
C LYS A 90 -4.70 -7.80 -6.34
N GLU A 91 -5.82 -8.43 -6.66
CA GLU A 91 -6.99 -7.73 -7.20
C GLU A 91 -7.57 -6.76 -6.18
N ARG A 92 -7.69 -7.18 -4.92
CA ARG A 92 -8.15 -6.33 -3.83
C ARG A 92 -7.20 -5.14 -3.59
N PHE A 93 -5.89 -5.35 -3.70
CA PHE A 93 -4.88 -4.30 -3.61
C PHE A 93 -5.05 -3.25 -4.72
N ILE A 94 -5.05 -3.69 -5.97
CA ILE A 94 -5.18 -2.80 -7.14
C ILE A 94 -6.51 -2.04 -7.09
N ASN A 95 -7.59 -2.71 -6.66
CA ASN A 95 -8.88 -2.04 -6.49
C ASN A 95 -8.83 -0.97 -5.39
N SER A 96 -8.10 -1.22 -4.30
CA SER A 96 -7.91 -0.24 -3.22
C SER A 96 -7.13 1.00 -3.72
N LEU A 97 -6.06 0.79 -4.49
CA LEU A 97 -5.30 1.87 -5.12
C LEU A 97 -6.16 2.67 -6.12
N ARG A 98 -6.89 1.97 -6.99
CA ARG A 98 -7.81 2.60 -7.96
C ARG A 98 -8.88 3.45 -7.26
N LYS A 99 -9.45 2.96 -6.16
CA LYS A 99 -10.43 3.72 -5.37
C LYS A 99 -9.82 4.97 -4.71
N ALA A 100 -8.52 4.94 -4.41
CA ALA A 100 -7.76 6.06 -3.89
C ALA A 100 -7.33 7.06 -4.99
N GLY A 101 -7.63 6.80 -6.27
CA GLY A 101 -7.32 7.71 -7.37
C GLY A 101 -5.92 7.58 -7.94
N LEU A 102 -5.26 6.43 -7.71
CA LEU A 102 -4.00 6.04 -8.34
C LEU A 102 -4.24 5.27 -9.64
#